data_AF-A0A6L4AZU9-F1
#
_entry.id   AF-A0A6L4AZU9-F1
#
_cell.length_a   1.000
_cell.length_b   1.000
_cell.length_c   1.000
_cell.angle_alpha   90.00
_cell.angle_beta   90.00
_cell.angle_gamma   90.00
#
_symmetry.space_group_name_H-M   'P 1'
#
loop_
_entity.id
_entity.type
_entity.pdbx_description
1 polymer ?
#
loop_
_entity_poly.entity_id
_entity_poly.type
_entity_poly.pdbx_seq_one_letter_code
_entity_poly.pdbx_strand_id
1 'polypeptide(L)'
;MSSGREVSREEAARAAGVSRSVASFHLDRLAEEGLLEVGFRRLSARSGPGAGRPSKLYRRSGRQLEVSLPPRRYELAAHLLAEAVDHSLASQARDALAESARARGRRLGAE
;
A
#
# COMPACT_ATOMS: atom_id res chain seq x y z
N MET A 1 -25.67 -1.27 2.24
CA MET A 1 -24.29 -1.56 1.79
C MET A 1 -24.00 -0.68 0.59
N SER A 2 -23.24 0.41 0.76
CA SER A 2 -22.95 1.32 -0.36
C SER A 2 -22.01 0.61 -1.33
N SER A 3 -22.53 0.23 -2.50
CA SER A 3 -21.67 -0.12 -3.63
C SER A 3 -20.91 1.15 -3.99
N GLY A 4 -19.68 1.29 -3.48
CA GLY A 4 -18.82 2.42 -3.78
C GLY A 4 -18.80 2.66 -5.28
N ARG A 5 -18.96 3.91 -5.71
CA ARG A 5 -18.90 4.26 -7.13
C ARG A 5 -17.58 3.77 -7.74
N GLU A 6 -17.61 3.50 -9.04
CA GLU A 6 -16.38 3.24 -9.78
C GLU A 6 -15.42 4.43 -9.72
N VAL A 7 -14.12 4.15 -9.67
CA VAL A 7 -13.03 5.11 -9.64
C VAL A 7 -11.99 4.81 -10.71
N SER A 8 -11.51 5.85 -11.37
CA SER A 8 -10.38 5.78 -12.29
C SER A 8 -9.04 5.75 -11.56
N ARG A 9 -7.98 5.36 -12.28
CA ARG A 9 -6.59 5.40 -11.76
C ARG A 9 -6.18 6.80 -11.32
N GLU A 10 -6.68 7.83 -11.99
CA GLU A 10 -6.34 9.23 -11.71
C GLU A 10 -7.06 9.75 -10.45
N GLU A 11 -8.34 9.42 -10.29
CA GLU A 11 -9.08 9.74 -9.07
C GLU A 11 -8.47 9.05 -7.85
N ALA A 12 -8.11 7.77 -7.98
CA ALA A 12 -7.46 7.02 -6.91
C ALA A 12 -6.10 7.61 -6.54
N ALA A 13 -5.28 7.97 -7.54
CA ALA A 13 -3.99 8.61 -7.31
C ALA A 13 -4.13 9.93 -6.53
N ARG A 14 -5.09 10.77 -6.93
CA ARG A 14 -5.38 12.05 -6.28
C ARG A 14 -5.86 11.85 -4.84
N ALA A 15 -6.77 10.92 -4.61
CA ALA A 15 -7.32 10.66 -3.29
C ALA A 15 -6.27 10.07 -2.32
N ALA A 16 -5.36 9.25 -2.82
CA ALA A 16 -4.31 8.61 -2.02
C ALA A 16 -3.02 9.46 -1.90
N GLY A 17 -2.91 10.58 -2.62
CA GLY A 17 -1.70 11.41 -2.63
C GLY A 17 -0.48 10.73 -3.26
N VAL A 18 -0.69 9.85 -4.25
CA VAL A 18 0.38 9.09 -4.93
C VAL A 18 0.41 9.37 -6.43
N SER A 19 1.49 8.93 -7.10
CA SER A 19 1.56 9.02 -8.55
C SER A 19 0.53 8.09 -9.22
N ARG A 20 0.15 8.43 -10.46
CA ARG A 20 -0.77 7.61 -11.26
C ARG A 20 -0.23 6.19 -11.50
N SER A 21 1.09 6.02 -11.62
CA SER A 21 1.71 4.71 -11.80
C SER A 21 1.59 3.84 -10.55
N VAL A 22 1.85 4.41 -9.36
CA VAL A 22 1.69 3.72 -8.07
C VAL A 22 0.23 3.33 -7.84
N ALA A 23 -0.71 4.23 -8.11
CA ALA A 23 -2.13 3.92 -8.02
C ALA A 23 -2.52 2.78 -8.97
N SER A 24 -2.08 2.83 -10.24
CA SER A 24 -2.34 1.75 -11.21
C SER A 24 -1.83 0.40 -10.72
N PHE A 25 -0.59 0.36 -10.24
CA PHE A 25 0.04 -0.86 -9.75
C PHE A 25 -0.77 -1.49 -8.61
N HIS A 26 -1.11 -0.71 -7.59
CA HIS A 26 -1.87 -1.24 -6.45
C HIS A 26 -3.31 -1.62 -6.81
N LEU A 27 -3.98 -0.84 -7.66
CA LEU A 27 -5.34 -1.16 -8.12
C LEU A 27 -5.38 -2.46 -8.93
N ASP A 28 -4.38 -2.68 -9.79
CA ASP A 28 -4.26 -3.92 -10.56
C ASP A 28 -4.03 -5.13 -9.64
N ARG A 29 -3.14 -5.00 -8.65
CA ARG A 29 -2.92 -6.06 -7.65
C ARG A 29 -4.18 -6.36 -6.82
N LEU A 30 -4.88 -5.34 -6.35
CA LEU A 30 -6.13 -5.53 -5.60
C LEU A 30 -7.21 -6.20 -6.46
N ALA A 31 -7.24 -5.93 -7.78
CA ALA A 31 -8.14 -6.61 -8.70
C ALA A 31 -7.74 -8.07 -8.93
N GLU A 32 -6.44 -8.36 -9.07
CA GLU A 32 -5.91 -9.72 -9.18
C GLU A 32 -6.27 -10.58 -7.95
N GLU A 33 -6.21 -9.99 -6.75
CA GLU A 33 -6.62 -10.66 -5.50
C GLU A 33 -8.16 -10.72 -5.32
N GLY A 34 -8.93 -10.17 -6.27
CA GLY A 34 -10.39 -10.13 -6.25
C GLY A 34 -11.00 -9.18 -5.20
N LEU A 35 -10.20 -8.26 -4.67
CA LEU A 35 -10.65 -7.21 -3.74
C LEU A 35 -11.34 -6.06 -4.50
N LEU A 36 -11.02 -5.91 -5.79
CA LEU A 36 -11.66 -4.98 -6.71
C LEU A 36 -12.22 -5.70 -7.93
N GLU A 37 -13.33 -5.18 -8.45
CA GLU A 37 -13.86 -5.50 -9.77
C GLU A 37 -13.40 -4.44 -10.77
N VAL A 38 -13.19 -4.85 -12.02
CA VAL A 38 -12.73 -3.99 -13.12
C VAL A 38 -13.84 -3.76 -14.12
N GLY A 39 -14.13 -2.49 -14.40
CA GLY A 39 -15.00 -2.04 -15.49
C GLY A 39 -14.21 -1.26 -16.54
N PHE A 40 -14.76 -1.15 -17.75
CA PHE A 40 -14.22 -0.27 -18.79
C PHE A 40 -15.32 0.64 -19.30
N ARG A 41 -15.13 1.96 -19.18
CA ARG A 41 -16.09 2.95 -19.67
C ARG A 41 -15.39 4.13 -20.31
N ARG A 42 -16.03 4.74 -21.31
CA ARG A 42 -15.64 6.06 -21.80
C ARG A 42 -16.08 7.10 -20.77
N LEU A 43 -15.13 7.86 -20.24
CA LEU A 43 -15.40 8.96 -19.31
C LEU A 43 -15.65 10.30 -20.03
N SER A 44 -15.31 10.41 -21.32
CA SER A 44 -15.53 11.63 -22.10
C SER A 44 -16.87 11.58 -22.86
N ALA A 45 -17.52 12.73 -23.00
CA ALA A 45 -18.72 12.89 -23.82
C ALA A 45 -18.47 12.86 -25.35
N ARG A 46 -17.20 12.82 -25.79
CA ARG A 46 -16.86 12.76 -27.21
C ARG A 46 -17.07 11.34 -27.76
N SER A 47 -17.82 11.24 -28.86
CA SER A 47 -18.09 10.01 -29.60
C SER A 47 -17.59 10.13 -31.05
N GLY A 48 -17.12 9.02 -31.63
CA GLY A 48 -16.60 8.95 -33.01
C GLY A 48 -15.09 8.67 -33.11
N PRO A 49 -14.54 8.64 -34.33
CA PRO A 49 -13.10 8.45 -34.58
C PRO A 49 -12.28 9.49 -33.80
N GLY A 50 -11.31 9.04 -33.00
CA GLY A 50 -10.47 9.92 -32.17
C GLY A 50 -10.94 10.13 -30.72
N ALA A 51 -12.07 9.55 -30.30
CA ALA A 51 -12.59 9.64 -28.93
C ALA A 51 -11.75 8.89 -27.86
N GLY A 52 -10.59 8.35 -28.22
CA GLY A 52 -9.69 7.61 -27.33
C GLY A 52 -10.20 6.21 -26.94
N ARG A 53 -9.37 5.49 -26.17
CA ARG A 53 -9.67 4.16 -25.61
C ARG A 53 -10.51 4.30 -24.33
N PRO A 54 -11.47 3.39 -24.06
CA PRO A 54 -12.18 3.33 -22.78
C PRO A 54 -11.22 3.29 -21.58
N SER A 55 -11.56 3.98 -20.50
CA SER A 55 -10.77 4.01 -19.27
C SER A 55 -11.06 2.77 -18.43
N LYS A 56 -10.00 2.19 -17.85
CA LYS A 56 -10.12 1.15 -16.82
C LYS A 56 -10.59 1.78 -15.51
N LEU A 57 -11.68 1.26 -14.96
CA LEU A 57 -12.31 1.69 -13.74
C LEU A 57 -12.31 0.54 -12.73
N TYR A 58 -12.27 0.90 -11.44
CA TYR A 58 -12.22 -0.06 -10.35
C TYR A 58 -13.35 0.21 -9.38
N ARG A 59 -13.92 -0.87 -8.84
CA ARG A 59 -14.95 -0.83 -7.81
C ARG A 59 -14.62 -1.84 -6.73
N ARG A 60 -14.95 -1.55 -5.47
CA ARG A 60 -14.86 -2.55 -4.39
C ARG A 60 -15.68 -3.78 -4.77
N SER A 61 -15.10 -4.97 -4.63
CA SER A 61 -15.84 -6.22 -4.87
C SER A 61 -16.93 -6.42 -3.82
N GLY A 62 -17.96 -7.19 -4.16
CA GLY A 62 -19.01 -7.58 -3.22
C GLY A 62 -18.55 -8.54 -2.10
N ARG A 63 -17.27 -8.93 -2.07
CA ARG A 63 -16.73 -9.92 -1.13
C ARG A 63 -16.73 -9.36 0.30
N GLN A 64 -17.12 -10.21 1.25
CA GLN A 64 -16.86 -9.97 2.67
C GLN A 64 -15.39 -10.24 2.95
N LEU A 65 -14.74 -9.30 3.63
CA LEU A 65 -13.30 -9.28 3.85
C LEU A 65 -13.04 -8.84 5.27
N GLU A 66 -12.24 -9.61 5.99
CA GLU A 66 -11.65 -9.23 7.27
C GLU A 66 -10.18 -8.88 7.03
N VAL A 67 -9.75 -7.73 7.54
CA VAL A 67 -8.38 -7.24 7.40
C VAL A 67 -7.83 -7.00 8.79
N SER A 68 -6.75 -7.70 9.13
CA SER A 68 -5.95 -7.42 10.32
C SER A 68 -4.69 -6.69 9.92
N LEU A 69 -4.44 -5.54 10.52
CA LEU A 69 -3.20 -4.79 10.36
C LEU A 69 -2.40 -4.91 11.66
N PRO A 70 -1.10 -5.27 11.60
CA PRO A 70 -0.28 -5.30 12.79
C PRO A 70 -0.21 -3.88 13.41
N PRO A 71 -0.17 -3.78 14.75
CA PRO A 71 -0.07 -2.48 15.40
C PRO A 71 1.21 -1.76 14.98
N ARG A 72 1.11 -0.45 14.74
CA ARG A 72 2.29 0.38 14.47
C ARG A 72 3.07 0.54 15.76
N ARG A 73 4.25 -0.07 15.85
CA ARG A 73 5.10 -0.03 17.04
C ARG A 73 6.20 1.02 16.89
N TYR A 74 5.82 2.30 16.89
CA TYR A 74 6.78 3.41 16.75
C TYR A 74 7.79 3.48 17.90
N GLU A 75 7.36 3.15 19.12
CA GLU A 75 8.26 3.03 20.27
C GLU A 75 9.33 1.96 20.04
N LEU A 76 8.94 0.80 19.50
CA LEU A 76 9.91 -0.25 19.15
C LEU A 76 10.90 0.25 18.09
N ALA A 77 10.42 0.93 17.05
CA ALA A 77 11.29 1.50 16.02
C ALA A 77 12.26 2.53 16.60
N ALA A 78 11.79 3.39 17.52
CA ALA A 78 12.61 4.38 18.21
C ALA A 78 13.68 3.73 19.10
N HIS A 79 13.30 2.71 19.88
CA HIS A 79 14.25 1.97 20.72
C HIS A 79 15.32 1.25 19.88
N LEU A 80 14.93 0.60 18.78
CA LEU A 80 15.90 -0.04 17.89
C LEU A 80 16.88 0.96 17.28
N LEU A 81 16.41 2.15 16.91
CA LEU A 81 17.28 3.20 16.41
C LEU A 81 18.22 3.74 17.50
N ALA A 82 17.71 3.99 18.71
CA ALA A 82 18.51 4.45 19.84
C ALA A 82 19.60 3.43 20.20
N GLU A 83 19.24 2.15 20.35
CA GLU A 83 20.19 1.05 20.57
C GLU A 83 21.24 1.00 19.45
N ALA A 84 20.83 1.13 18.18
CA ALA A 84 21.75 1.12 17.05
C ALA A 84 22.73 2.30 17.08
N VAL A 85 22.27 3.50 17.46
CA VAL A 85 23.11 4.70 17.59
C VAL A 85 24.12 4.51 18.71
N ASP A 86 23.69 4.05 19.88
CA ASP A 86 24.58 3.77 21.01
C ASP A 86 25.66 2.74 20.65
N HIS A 87 25.32 1.73 19.85
CA HIS A 87 26.27 0.72 19.38
C HIS A 87 27.11 1.15 18.16
N SER A 88 26.69 2.19 17.42
CA SER A 88 27.34 2.65 16.17
C SER A 88 28.70 3.32 16.37
N LEU A 89 29.12 3.59 17.61
CA LEU A 89 30.48 4.05 17.90
C LEU A 89 31.55 3.01 17.50
N ALA A 90 31.17 1.75 17.25
CA ALA A 90 32.07 0.65 16.87
C ALA A 90 31.86 0.07 15.44
N SER A 91 30.75 0.38 14.76
CA SER A 91 30.40 -0.20 13.44
C SER A 91 29.48 0.71 12.62
N GLN A 92 29.28 0.41 11.33
CA GLN A 92 28.30 1.14 10.52
C GLN A 92 26.89 1.04 11.12
N ALA A 93 26.17 2.16 11.19
CA ALA A 93 24.87 2.26 11.85
C ALA A 93 23.82 1.26 11.33
N ARG A 94 23.91 0.85 10.07
CA ARG A 94 23.00 -0.16 9.48
C ARG A 94 23.23 -1.55 10.05
N ASP A 95 24.48 -1.93 10.28
CA ASP A 95 24.81 -3.25 10.82
C ASP A 95 24.42 -3.33 12.30
N ALA A 96 24.70 -2.27 13.06
CA ALA A 96 24.25 -2.13 14.45
C ALA A 96 22.72 -2.21 14.56
N LEU A 97 21.98 -1.54 13.67
CA LEU A 97 20.52 -1.63 13.63
C LEU A 97 20.02 -3.05 13.33
N ALA A 98 20.64 -3.74 12.37
CA ALA A 98 20.28 -5.11 12.03
C ALA A 98 20.56 -6.08 13.19
N GLU A 99 21.68 -5.90 13.91
CA GLU A 99 22.04 -6.65 15.13
C GLU A 99 20.99 -6.44 16.23
N SER A 100 20.72 -5.17 16.60
CA SER A 100 19.73 -4.81 17.62
C SER A 100 18.33 -5.34 17.29
N ALA A 101 17.90 -5.21 16.03
CA ALA A 101 16.61 -5.72 15.57
C ALA A 101 16.51 -7.26 15.71
N ARG A 102 17.56 -8.00 15.32
CA ARG A 102 17.61 -9.46 15.49
C ARG A 102 17.61 -9.86 16.96
N ALA A 103 18.41 -9.20 17.79
CA ALA A 103 18.49 -9.49 19.22
C ALA A 103 17.14 -9.24 19.92
N ARG A 104 16.49 -8.11 19.63
CA ARG A 104 15.16 -7.79 20.16
C ARG A 104 14.09 -8.76 19.67
N GLY A 105 14.13 -9.15 18.39
CA GLY A 105 13.24 -10.16 17.82
C GLY A 105 13.37 -11.52 18.52
N ARG A 106 14.61 -11.97 18.80
CA ARG A 106 14.85 -13.20 19.57
C ARG A 106 14.27 -13.14 20.98
N ARG A 107 14.37 -12.00 21.68
CA ARG A 107 13.77 -11.80 23.01
C ARG A 107 12.25 -11.91 22.95
N LEU A 108 11.61 -11.19 22.01
CA LEU A 108 10.15 -11.21 21.84
C LEU A 108 9.60 -12.59 21.45
N GLY A 109 10.36 -13.40 20.72
CA GLY A 109 9.94 -14.75 20.34
C GLY A 109 10.19 -15.82 21.40
N ALA A 110 10.90 -15.47 22.48
CA ALA A 110 11.12 -16.36 23.63
C ALA A 110 10.13 -16.10 24.78
N GLU A 111 9.38 -15.00 24.70
CA GLU A 111 8.20 -14.68 25.54
C GLU A 111 6.95 -15.40 24.99
#